data_AF-A0A8T3MIK3-F1
#
_entry.id   AF-A0A8T3MIK3-F1
#
_cell.length_a   1.000
_cell.length_b   1.000
_cell.length_c   1.000
_cell.angle_alpha   90.00
_cell.angle_beta   90.00
_cell.angle_gamma   90.00
#
_symmetry.space_group_name_H-M   'P 1'
#
loop_
_entity.id
_entity.type
_entity.pdbx_description
1 polymer ?
#
loop_
_entity_poly.entity_id
_entity_poly.type
_entity_poly.pdbx_seq_one_letter_code
_entity_poly.pdbx_strand_id
1 'polypeptide(L)'
;MTGQGQHGTRRHRRSATDAPSPVHPTAIPGGTGSPAAVVRAGQTSTEPSATATYRSLLRQGLAPDEAANLTAFLCGIPVGGQHWKLGEINRLLFLRALRATGRFTADDGTKPPTPA
;
A
#
# COMPACT_ATOMS: atom_id res chain seq x y z
N MET A 1 -31.38 -53.16 -40.04
CA MET A 1 -31.86 -52.96 -38.66
C MET A 1 -31.06 -51.80 -38.08
N THR A 2 -31.63 -50.60 -37.94
CA THR A 2 -32.36 -50.10 -36.73
C THR A 2 -31.37 -49.58 -35.67
N GLY A 3 -31.42 -48.35 -35.14
CA GLY A 3 -32.27 -47.16 -35.38
C GLY A 3 -31.43 -45.86 -35.22
N GLN A 4 -31.89 -44.66 -35.58
CA GLN A 4 -32.83 -43.82 -34.80
C GLN A 4 -32.57 -43.91 -33.28
N GLY A 5 -32.23 -42.87 -32.51
CA GLY A 5 -32.30 -41.42 -32.74
C GLY A 5 -33.33 -40.80 -31.79
N GLN A 6 -32.95 -39.76 -31.01
CA GLN A 6 -33.91 -38.88 -30.30
C GLN A 6 -33.25 -37.62 -29.71
N HIS A 7 -33.65 -36.46 -30.23
CA HIS A 7 -33.60 -35.20 -29.48
C HIS A 7 -34.67 -35.24 -28.37
N GLY A 8 -34.30 -34.80 -27.15
CA GLY A 8 -35.21 -34.71 -26.01
C GLY A 8 -35.31 -33.30 -25.45
N THR A 9 -36.12 -32.42 -26.05
CA THR A 9 -36.41 -31.10 -25.49
C THR A 9 -37.30 -31.22 -24.24
N ARG A 10 -36.96 -30.56 -23.14
CA ARG A 10 -37.93 -30.31 -22.06
C ARG A 10 -37.90 -28.86 -21.56
N ARG A 11 -38.86 -28.07 -22.08
CA ARG A 11 -39.28 -26.78 -21.51
C ARG A 11 -40.16 -27.00 -20.26
N HIS A 12 -40.54 -25.89 -19.64
CA HIS A 12 -41.52 -25.74 -18.53
C HIS A 12 -40.96 -25.98 -17.12
N ARG A 13 -41.41 -25.27 -16.07
CA ARG A 13 -42.50 -24.26 -15.90
C ARG A 13 -42.10 -23.30 -14.75
N ARG A 14 -42.52 -22.02 -14.73
CA ARG A 14 -43.64 -21.46 -13.89
C ARG A 14 -43.72 -22.02 -12.46
N SER A 15 -43.89 -21.24 -11.39
CA SER A 15 -44.23 -19.80 -11.24
C SER A 15 -43.69 -19.25 -9.90
N ALA A 16 -43.66 -17.92 -9.75
CA ALA A 16 -43.57 -17.27 -8.44
C ALA A 16 -44.84 -17.54 -7.60
N THR A 17 -44.69 -17.57 -6.27
CA THR A 17 -45.48 -16.86 -5.24
C THR A 17 -44.83 -17.15 -3.86
N ASP A 18 -45.08 -16.28 -2.88
CA ASP A 18 -44.86 -16.43 -1.44
C ASP A 18 -43.48 -16.11 -0.81
N ALA A 19 -43.53 -15.05 0.00
CA ALA A 19 -42.66 -14.71 1.13
C ALA A 19 -43.64 -14.29 2.26
N PRO A 20 -43.34 -14.41 3.59
CA PRO A 20 -42.12 -13.93 4.26
C PRO A 20 -41.44 -15.09 5.05
N SER A 21 -40.66 -14.97 6.15
CA SER A 21 -40.31 -13.87 7.08
C SER A 21 -38.90 -14.11 7.69
N PRO A 22 -38.28 -13.14 8.39
CA PRO A 22 -36.85 -13.21 8.71
C PRO A 22 -36.53 -14.06 9.95
N VAL A 23 -35.40 -14.78 9.89
CA VAL A 23 -34.75 -15.38 11.06
C VAL A 23 -33.65 -14.46 11.59
N HIS A 24 -33.59 -14.31 12.92
CA HIS A 24 -32.60 -13.47 13.60
C HIS A 24 -31.19 -14.07 13.45
N PRO A 25 -30.15 -13.26 13.16
CA PRO A 25 -28.77 -13.71 13.25
C PRO A 25 -28.36 -13.84 14.73
N THR A 26 -28.43 -15.07 15.25
CA THR A 26 -27.83 -15.42 16.54
C THR A 26 -26.31 -15.20 16.50
N ALA A 27 -25.79 -14.40 17.43
CA ALA A 27 -24.36 -14.15 17.55
C ALA A 27 -23.60 -15.41 17.98
N ILE A 28 -22.48 -15.72 17.30
CA ILE A 28 -21.50 -16.72 17.73
C ILE A 28 -20.24 -15.98 18.18
N PRO A 29 -19.87 -16.02 19.48
CA PRO A 29 -18.63 -15.42 19.97
C PRO A 29 -17.43 -16.33 19.64
N GLY A 30 -16.82 -16.13 18.48
CA GLY A 30 -15.61 -16.85 18.03
C GLY A 30 -14.34 -16.01 18.22
N GLY A 31 -13.77 -16.02 19.42
CA GLY A 31 -12.57 -15.25 19.74
C GLY A 31 -11.29 -15.84 19.13
N THR A 32 -10.74 -15.18 18.11
CA THR A 32 -9.30 -15.23 17.79
C THR A 32 -8.86 -13.85 17.31
N GLY A 33 -8.83 -12.90 18.25
CA GLY A 33 -8.29 -11.57 18.01
C GLY A 33 -6.78 -11.65 17.84
N SER A 34 -6.32 -11.89 16.61
CA SER A 34 -4.94 -11.55 16.24
C SER A 34 -4.75 -10.06 16.54
N PRO A 35 -3.71 -9.67 17.32
CA PRO A 35 -3.55 -8.30 17.75
C PRO A 35 -3.47 -7.40 16.53
N ALA A 36 -4.30 -6.35 16.52
CA ALA A 36 -4.40 -5.44 15.41
C ALA A 36 -3.01 -4.93 15.01
N ALA A 37 -2.60 -5.23 13.77
CA ALA A 37 -1.60 -4.45 13.09
C ALA A 37 -2.23 -3.06 12.88
N VAL A 38 -2.08 -2.19 13.90
CA VAL A 38 -2.46 -0.79 13.83
C VAL A 38 -1.50 -0.14 12.84
N VAL A 39 -1.84 -0.21 11.55
CA VAL A 39 -1.18 0.52 10.48
C VAL A 39 -1.55 1.99 10.65
N ARG A 40 -0.92 2.64 11.63
CA ARG A 40 -0.97 4.08 11.83
C ARG A 40 -0.03 4.77 10.83
N ALA A 41 -0.26 4.52 9.55
CA ALA A 41 0.31 5.33 8.48
C ALA A 41 -0.58 6.56 8.30
N GLY A 42 -0.04 7.74 8.65
CA GLY A 42 -0.76 9.01 8.49
C GLY A 42 -1.19 9.22 7.04
N GLN A 43 -2.35 9.85 6.86
CA GLN A 43 -2.90 10.10 5.53
C GLN A 43 -2.02 11.05 4.71
N THR A 44 -1.83 10.66 3.44
CA THR A 44 -1.59 11.55 2.29
C THR A 44 -0.46 12.57 2.37
N SER A 45 0.75 12.14 2.00
CA SER A 45 1.43 12.83 0.89
C SER A 45 1.20 12.02 -0.38
N THR A 46 0.77 12.68 -1.46
CA THR A 46 0.64 12.09 -2.81
C THR A 46 2.00 11.93 -3.50
N GLU A 47 3.07 11.88 -2.71
CA GLU A 47 4.41 11.57 -3.16
C GLU A 47 4.49 10.05 -3.37
N PRO A 48 4.93 9.56 -4.56
CA PRO A 48 5.10 8.14 -4.78
C PRO A 48 6.13 7.60 -3.78
N SER A 49 5.76 6.57 -3.03
CA SER A 49 6.65 5.95 -2.05
C SER A 49 7.96 5.56 -2.73
N ALA A 50 9.09 6.17 -2.32
CA ALA A 50 10.39 5.95 -2.96
C ALA A 50 10.75 4.46 -3.05
N THR A 51 10.40 3.67 -2.03
CA THR A 51 10.52 2.21 -2.03
C THR A 51 9.68 1.53 -3.12
N ALA A 52 8.48 2.02 -3.43
CA ALA A 52 7.65 1.49 -4.51
C ALA A 52 8.21 1.86 -5.89
N THR A 53 8.65 3.11 -6.07
CA THR A 53 9.33 3.60 -7.29
C THR A 53 10.57 2.78 -7.57
N TYR A 54 11.48 2.68 -6.60
CA TYR A 54 12.72 1.89 -6.68
C TYR A 54 12.46 0.42 -7.02
N ARG A 55 11.49 -0.24 -6.36
CA ARG A 55 11.10 -1.62 -6.68
C ARG A 55 10.47 -1.77 -8.07
N SER A 56 9.90 -0.71 -8.64
CA SER A 56 9.43 -0.72 -10.02
C SER A 56 10.60 -0.66 -11.00
N LEU A 57 11.56 0.23 -10.76
CA LEU A 57 12.77 0.39 -11.57
C LEU A 57 13.64 -0.89 -11.57
N LEU A 58 13.82 -1.54 -10.42
CA LEU A 58 14.50 -2.85 -10.36
C LEU A 58 13.78 -3.94 -11.18
N ARG A 59 12.44 -3.95 -11.20
CA ARG A 59 11.66 -4.90 -12.02
C ARG A 59 11.72 -4.58 -13.52
N GLN A 60 12.10 -3.36 -13.88
CA GLN A 60 12.38 -2.95 -15.26
C GLN A 60 13.82 -3.25 -15.68
N GLY A 61 14.68 -3.73 -14.77
CA GLY A 61 16.06 -4.13 -15.05
C GLY A 61 17.12 -3.04 -14.85
N LEU A 62 16.78 -1.89 -14.25
CA LEU A 62 17.78 -0.88 -13.89
C LEU A 62 18.76 -1.41 -12.83
N ALA A 63 20.01 -0.96 -12.89
CA ALA A 63 20.98 -1.24 -11.82
C ALA A 63 20.52 -0.60 -10.49
N PRO A 64 20.86 -1.17 -9.31
CA PRO A 64 20.48 -0.61 -8.01
C PRO A 64 20.84 0.88 -7.83
N ASP A 65 22.04 1.28 -8.24
CA ASP A 65 22.52 2.66 -8.08
C ASP A 65 21.81 3.64 -9.04
N GLU A 66 21.48 3.18 -10.26
CA GLU A 66 20.68 3.95 -11.22
C GLU A 66 19.23 4.09 -10.76
N ALA A 67 18.64 2.99 -10.27
CA ALA A 67 17.29 2.98 -9.73
C ALA A 67 17.17 3.92 -8.52
N ALA A 68 18.18 3.96 -7.66
CA ALA A 68 18.23 4.88 -6.53
C ALA A 68 18.40 6.34 -6.99
N ASN A 69 19.35 6.64 -7.88
CA ASN A 69 19.53 7.97 -8.44
C ASN A 69 18.27 8.50 -9.16
N LEU A 70 17.61 7.69 -9.98
CA LEU A 70 16.37 8.07 -10.66
C LEU A 70 15.21 8.25 -9.66
N THR A 71 15.15 7.43 -8.60
CA THR A 71 14.18 7.65 -7.50
C THR A 71 14.45 8.98 -6.78
N ALA A 72 15.71 9.33 -6.51
CA ALA A 72 16.09 10.60 -5.90
C ALA A 72 15.66 11.79 -6.77
N PHE A 73 15.96 11.74 -8.07
CA PHE A 73 15.55 12.75 -9.05
C PHE A 73 14.03 12.95 -9.09
N LEU A 74 13.25 11.86 -9.15
CA LEU A 74 11.79 11.90 -9.14
C LEU A 74 11.21 12.48 -7.83
N CYS A 75 11.90 12.32 -6.70
CA CYS A 75 11.56 12.94 -5.42
C CYS A 75 12.04 14.40 -5.27
N GLY A 76 12.63 15.00 -6.31
CA GLY A 76 13.18 16.36 -6.29
C GLY A 76 14.46 16.50 -5.45
N ILE A 77 15.18 15.41 -5.21
CA ILE A 77 16.49 15.42 -4.55
C ILE A 77 17.56 15.59 -5.65
N PRO A 78 18.48 16.56 -5.54
CA PRO A 78 19.51 16.76 -6.57
C PRO A 78 20.43 15.54 -6.66
N VAL A 79 20.64 15.05 -7.89
CA VAL A 79 21.60 14.00 -8.20
C VAL A 79 22.87 14.67 -8.70
N GLY A 80 24.01 14.36 -8.07
CA GLY A 80 25.32 14.95 -8.38
C GLY A 80 26.39 13.87 -8.57
N GLY A 81 27.65 14.22 -8.32
CA GLY A 81 28.78 13.29 -8.45
C GLY A 81 28.81 12.11 -7.46
N GLN A 82 27.86 12.03 -6.53
CA GLN A 82 27.72 10.94 -5.57
C GLN A 82 26.40 10.19 -5.83
N HIS A 83 26.48 8.86 -5.88
CA HIS A 83 25.31 7.99 -6.01
C HIS A 83 24.51 7.96 -4.71
N TRP A 84 23.19 8.08 -4.82
CA TRP A 84 22.25 7.95 -3.72
C TRP A 84 21.93 6.49 -3.42
N LYS A 85 21.73 6.16 -2.14
CA LYS A 85 21.16 4.88 -1.70
C LYS A 85 19.70 5.06 -1.29
N LEU A 86 18.88 4.03 -1.48
CA LEU A 86 17.45 4.06 -1.09
C LEU A 86 17.22 4.44 0.39
N GLY A 87 18.11 4.01 1.29
CA GLY A 87 18.05 4.37 2.71
C GLY A 87 18.28 5.87 2.97
N GLU A 88 19.14 6.51 2.20
CA GLU A 88 19.43 7.95 2.30
C GLU A 88 18.26 8.78 1.76
N ILE A 89 17.71 8.37 0.62
CA ILE A 89 16.49 8.95 0.03
C ILE A 89 15.32 8.89 1.03
N ASN A 90 15.05 7.71 1.60
CA ASN A 90 14.00 7.53 2.59
C ASN A 90 14.24 8.39 3.85
N ARG A 91 15.49 8.55 4.30
CA ARG A 91 15.83 9.42 5.43
C ARG A 91 15.58 10.90 5.11
N LEU A 92 15.92 11.38 3.91
CA LEU A 92 15.65 12.75 3.48
C LEU A 92 14.14 13.03 3.36
N LEU A 93 13.37 12.10 2.80
CA LEU A 93 11.91 12.21 2.72
C LEU A 93 11.27 12.22 4.11
N PHE A 94 11.76 11.41 5.04
CA PHE A 94 11.34 11.42 6.44
C PHE A 94 11.63 12.76 7.12
N LEU A 95 12.84 13.32 6.95
CA LEU A 95 13.19 14.65 7.49
C LEU A 95 12.32 15.76 6.87
N ARG A 96 12.02 15.69 5.57
CA ARG A 96 11.10 16.62 4.88
C ARG A 96 9.69 16.55 5.46
N ALA A 97 9.19 15.34 5.75
CA ALA A 97 7.89 15.12 6.39
C ALA A 97 7.86 15.61 7.86
N LEU A 98 8.94 15.40 8.63
CA LEU A 98 9.05 15.94 10.00
C LEU A 98 9.03 17.48 10.02
N ARG A 99 9.78 18.12 9.11
CA ARG A 99 9.75 19.59 8.94
C ARG A 99 8.36 20.08 8.52
N ALA A 100 7.72 19.42 7.56
CA ALA A 100 6.39 19.78 7.08
C ALA A 100 5.29 19.61 8.16
N THR A 101 5.47 18.68 9.10
CA THR A 101 4.55 18.47 10.24
C THR A 101 4.84 19.36 11.45
N GLY A 102 5.78 20.31 11.35
CA GLY A 102 6.14 21.23 12.44
C GLY A 102 6.80 20.54 13.64
N ARG A 103 7.29 19.31 13.48
CA ARG A 103 7.97 18.51 14.53
C ARG A 103 9.49 18.59 14.45
N PHE A 104 9.99 19.43 13.55
CA PHE A 104 11.42 19.70 13.38
C PHE A 104 11.59 21.20 13.15
N THR A 105 12.01 21.90 14.20
CA THR A 105 12.24 23.34 14.27
C THR A 105 13.72 23.62 13.99
N ALA A 106 14.07 24.86 13.64
CA ALA A 106 15.47 25.24 13.37
C ALA A 106 16.43 24.97 14.54
N ASP A 107 15.92 24.92 15.78
CA ASP A 107 16.69 24.71 17.00
C ASP A 107 16.96 23.25 17.39
N ASP A 108 16.37 22.26 16.70
CA ASP A 108 16.50 20.83 17.05
C ASP A 108 17.92 20.23 16.83
N GLY A 109 18.91 21.08 16.52
CA GLY A 109 20.33 20.75 16.51
C GLY A 109 21.26 21.86 17.02
N THR A 110 20.74 22.97 17.55
CA THR A 110 21.54 24.17 17.91
C THR A 110 21.95 24.23 19.37
N LYS A 111 21.30 23.47 20.27
CA LYS A 111 21.61 23.51 21.70
C LYS A 111 22.95 22.78 21.99
N PRO A 112 24.03 23.49 22.38
CA PRO A 112 25.24 22.82 22.85
C PRO A 112 24.94 22.06 24.15
N PRO A 113 25.63 20.96 24.43
CA PRO A 113 25.51 20.29 25.72
C PRO A 113 25.99 21.25 26.82
N THR A 114 25.06 21.76 27.64
CA THR A 114 25.39 22.50 28.85
C THR A 114 26.15 21.57 29.79
N PRO A 115 27.42 21.85 30.14
CA PRO A 115 28.09 21.13 31.22
C PRO A 115 27.35 21.40 32.53
N ALA A 116 27.29 20.38 33.38
CA ALA A 116 26.71 20.43 34.73
C ALA A 116 27.77 20.83 35.76
#